data_AF-A0A8T8LJT2-F1
#
_entry.id   AF-A0A8T8LJT2-F1
#
_cell.length_a   1.000
_cell.length_b   1.000
_cell.length_c   1.000
_cell.angle_alpha   90.00
_cell.angle_beta   90.00
_cell.angle_gamma   90.00
#
_symmetry.space_group_name_H-M   'P 1'
#
loop_
_entity.id
_entity.type
_entity.pdbx_description
1 polymer ?
#
loop_
_entity_poly.entity_id
_entity_poly.type
_entity_poly.pdbx_seq_one_letter_code
_entity_poly.pdbx_strand_id
1 'polypeptide(L)'
;MKQILIYLSGSTDEMIKEQYEQCMELVAQRHGGTLREDDKARHLRKLKQQPSVLSTVGDEYRLCLVADRKDIDRREESAGEVMSKGLKGADEMIVGDAEPYLLQPDHVAEYLRKVDEITIAAKRITFTRGASIEHIHRIMAAIKERKTTHDDDEILVDSWSGGRPPIACRVEDGQLVKDGNYHDIRETLHRVVFDNLSKSEAARRIGCTRKTVGNTINRRHELFDIPQQ
;
A
#
# COMPACT_ATOMS: atom_id res chain seq x y z
N MET A 1 -28.13 4.69 -1.13
CA MET A 1 -27.11 5.60 -0.55
C MET A 1 -25.79 4.88 -0.67
N LYS A 2 -24.84 5.44 -1.41
CA LYS A 2 -23.51 4.83 -1.58
C LYS A 2 -22.70 5.02 -0.30
N GLN A 3 -21.83 4.08 0.02
CA GLN A 3 -20.98 4.13 1.21
C GLN A 3 -19.50 4.18 0.82
N ILE A 4 -18.82 5.20 1.33
CA ILE A 4 -17.38 5.41 1.14
C ILE A 4 -16.69 5.13 2.48
N LEU A 5 -15.76 4.17 2.48
CA LEU A 5 -14.88 3.89 3.61
C LEU A 5 -13.61 4.71 3.45
N ILE A 6 -13.27 5.55 4.42
CA ILE A 6 -12.03 6.33 4.43
C ILE A 6 -11.15 5.80 5.55
N TYR A 7 -9.95 5.34 5.23
CA TYR A 7 -8.97 4.84 6.18
C TYR A 7 -7.79 5.81 6.31
N LEU A 8 -7.49 6.20 7.54
CA LEU A 8 -6.42 7.13 7.90
C LEU A 8 -5.49 6.42 8.89
N SER A 9 -4.18 6.60 8.74
CA SER A 9 -3.19 5.93 9.59
C SER A 9 -2.04 6.86 9.94
N GLY A 10 -1.71 6.97 11.22
CA GLY A 10 -0.63 7.85 11.66
C GLY A 10 -0.39 7.81 13.15
N SER A 11 0.71 8.45 13.56
CA SER A 11 1.14 8.55 14.96
C SER A 11 1.06 9.97 15.51
N THR A 12 0.52 10.92 14.74
CA THR A 12 0.34 12.32 15.17
C THR A 12 -0.99 12.88 14.68
N ASP A 13 -1.45 13.95 15.32
CA ASP A 13 -2.64 14.67 14.90
C ASP A 13 -2.48 15.31 13.53
N GLU A 14 -1.28 15.82 13.24
CA GLU A 14 -0.93 16.46 11.97
C GLU A 14 -1.03 15.46 10.81
N MET A 15 -0.48 14.25 10.96
CA MET A 15 -0.54 13.20 9.92
C MET A 15 -1.98 12.82 9.60
N ILE A 16 -2.82 12.60 10.63
CA ILE A 16 -4.23 12.26 10.42
C ILE A 16 -4.99 13.41 9.78
N LYS A 17 -4.71 14.65 10.19
CA LYS A 17 -5.34 15.83 9.61
C LYS A 17 -5.00 15.97 8.13
N GLU A 18 -3.74 15.84 7.76
CA GLU A 18 -3.28 15.93 6.36
C GLU A 18 -3.95 14.85 5.50
N GLN A 19 -3.91 13.60 5.93
CA GLN A 19 -4.58 12.50 5.20
C GLN A 19 -6.10 12.71 5.11
N TYR A 20 -6.73 13.20 6.18
CA TYR A 20 -8.15 13.52 6.18
C TYR A 20 -8.48 14.59 5.13
N GLU A 21 -7.67 15.66 5.06
CA GLU A 21 -7.85 16.74 4.08
C GLU A 21 -7.71 16.23 2.65
N GLN A 22 -6.70 15.41 2.37
CA GLN A 22 -6.49 14.78 1.06
C GLN A 22 -7.68 13.89 0.65
N CYS A 23 -8.17 13.05 1.57
CA CYS A 23 -9.32 12.19 1.32
C CYS A 23 -10.59 13.02 1.07
N MET A 24 -10.83 14.07 1.86
CA MET A 24 -12.01 14.91 1.71
C MET A 24 -11.97 15.77 0.45
N GLU A 25 -10.80 16.22 0.02
CA GLU A 25 -10.61 16.88 -1.28
C GLU A 25 -11.02 15.93 -2.41
N LEU A 26 -10.56 14.68 -2.35
CA LEU A 26 -10.90 13.66 -3.35
C LEU A 26 -12.41 13.36 -3.38
N VAL A 27 -13.05 13.20 -2.21
CA VAL A 27 -14.51 12.99 -2.10
C VAL A 27 -15.26 14.17 -2.72
N ALA A 28 -14.86 15.41 -2.40
CA ALA A 28 -15.49 16.61 -2.95
C ALA A 28 -15.33 16.70 -4.48
N GLN A 29 -14.17 16.33 -5.01
CA GLN A 29 -13.91 16.30 -6.46
C GLN A 29 -14.76 15.25 -7.19
N ARG A 30 -14.94 14.06 -6.62
CA ARG A 30 -15.62 12.94 -7.27
C ARG A 30 -17.14 12.95 -7.13
N HIS A 31 -17.62 13.27 -5.95
CA HIS A 31 -19.02 13.08 -5.58
C HIS A 31 -19.78 14.41 -5.43
N GLY A 32 -19.06 15.52 -5.50
CA GLY A 32 -19.60 16.83 -5.16
C GLY A 32 -19.87 16.95 -3.67
N GLY A 33 -20.09 18.19 -3.24
CA GLY A 33 -20.33 18.50 -1.83
C GLY A 33 -19.04 18.60 -1.02
N THR A 34 -18.99 19.64 -0.19
CA THR A 34 -17.92 19.85 0.78
C THR A 34 -18.50 19.78 2.17
N LEU A 35 -17.80 19.12 3.08
CA LEU A 35 -18.12 19.22 4.50
C LEU A 35 -17.82 20.64 4.99
N ARG A 36 -18.67 21.16 5.87
CA ARG A 36 -18.40 22.42 6.56
C ARG A 36 -17.17 22.26 7.45
N GLU A 37 -16.43 23.34 7.65
CA GLU A 37 -15.22 23.32 8.50
C GLU A 37 -15.51 22.83 9.93
N ASP A 38 -16.68 23.20 10.49
CA ASP A 38 -17.11 22.71 11.81
C ASP A 38 -17.31 21.19 11.84
N ASP A 39 -17.81 20.60 10.76
CA ASP A 39 -17.98 19.15 10.64
C ASP A 39 -16.63 18.45 10.55
N LYS A 40 -15.68 19.01 9.78
CA LYS A 40 -14.30 18.51 9.69
C LYS A 40 -13.60 18.53 11.05
N ALA A 41 -13.67 19.66 11.75
CA ALA A 41 -13.08 19.81 13.09
C ALA A 41 -13.71 18.83 14.09
N ARG A 42 -15.03 18.61 14.00
CA ARG A 42 -15.74 17.61 14.81
C ARG A 42 -15.29 16.20 14.49
N HIS A 43 -15.10 15.84 13.22
CA HIS A 43 -14.61 14.52 12.82
C HIS A 43 -13.23 14.26 13.40
N LEU A 44 -12.28 15.17 13.20
CA LEU A 44 -10.91 15.03 13.72
C LEU A 44 -10.90 14.89 15.25
N ARG A 45 -11.71 15.68 15.96
CA ARG A 45 -11.83 15.56 17.43
C ARG A 45 -12.34 14.19 17.85
N LYS A 46 -13.38 13.67 17.17
CA LYS A 46 -13.94 12.34 17.46
C LYS A 46 -12.95 11.22 17.12
N LEU A 47 -12.21 11.33 16.02
CA LEU A 47 -11.18 10.35 15.63
C LEU A 47 -10.01 10.29 16.61
N LYS A 48 -9.81 11.27 17.49
CA LYS A 48 -8.87 11.12 18.64
C LYS A 48 -9.42 10.18 19.71
N GLN A 49 -10.73 10.17 19.91
CA GLN A 49 -11.40 9.45 20.99
C GLN A 49 -11.88 8.06 20.56
N GLN A 50 -12.23 7.91 19.28
CA GLN A 50 -12.87 6.71 18.73
C GLN A 50 -12.17 6.28 17.44
N PRO A 51 -12.17 4.97 17.13
CA PRO A 51 -11.56 4.44 15.91
C PRO A 51 -12.30 4.85 14.64
N SER A 52 -13.58 5.26 14.74
CA SER A 52 -14.34 5.66 13.56
C SER A 52 -15.36 6.77 13.83
N VAL A 53 -15.74 7.43 12.73
CA VAL A 53 -16.81 8.43 12.69
C VAL A 53 -17.66 8.17 11.46
N LEU A 54 -18.97 8.09 11.66
CA LEU A 54 -19.94 8.08 10.56
C LEU A 54 -20.38 9.50 10.24
N SER A 55 -20.50 9.80 8.96
CA SER A 55 -20.99 11.09 8.47
C SER A 55 -21.72 10.91 7.13
N THR A 56 -22.26 12.00 6.61
CA THR A 56 -22.91 12.05 5.30
C THR A 56 -22.37 13.24 4.53
N VAL A 57 -22.20 13.07 3.21
CA VAL A 57 -21.88 14.17 2.29
C VAL A 57 -23.01 14.24 1.28
N GLY A 58 -23.77 15.34 1.33
CA GLY A 58 -25.05 15.42 0.65
C GLY A 58 -26.04 14.34 1.13
N ASP A 59 -27.03 14.05 0.28
CA ASP A 59 -28.08 13.07 0.56
C ASP A 59 -27.76 11.66 0.00
N GLU A 60 -26.69 11.54 -0.80
CA GLU A 60 -26.40 10.34 -1.59
C GLU A 60 -25.28 9.47 -1.01
N TYR A 61 -24.38 10.06 -0.21
CA TYR A 61 -23.15 9.41 0.25
C TYR A 61 -23.04 9.34 1.77
N ARG A 62 -22.79 8.12 2.27
CA ARG A 62 -22.40 7.85 3.64
C ARG A 62 -20.89 7.73 3.73
N LEU A 63 -20.28 8.49 4.64
CA LEU A 63 -18.86 8.34 4.95
C LEU A 63 -18.70 7.49 6.21
N CYS A 64 -17.81 6.51 6.14
CA CYS A 64 -17.27 5.80 7.30
C CYS A 64 -15.79 6.15 7.40
N LEU A 65 -15.44 7.09 8.28
CA LEU A 65 -14.05 7.47 8.54
C LEU A 65 -13.49 6.53 9.60
N VAL A 66 -12.34 5.93 9.35
CA VAL A 66 -11.61 5.06 10.28
C VAL A 66 -10.21 5.62 10.44
N ALA A 67 -9.76 5.77 11.70
CA ALA A 67 -8.42 6.26 12.00
C ALA A 67 -7.64 5.27 12.88
N ASP A 68 -6.54 4.77 12.33
CA ASP A 68 -5.56 3.95 13.03
C ASP A 68 -4.47 4.85 13.65
N ARG A 69 -4.55 5.03 14.98
CA ARG A 69 -3.70 5.92 15.76
C ARG A 69 -2.73 5.11 16.59
N LYS A 70 -1.49 4.98 16.13
CA LYS A 70 -0.45 4.20 16.83
C LYS A 70 0.00 4.86 18.14
N ASP A 71 -0.29 6.16 18.30
CA ASP A 71 0.03 6.98 19.47
C ASP A 71 -1.05 6.99 20.56
N ILE A 72 -2.22 6.42 20.29
CA ILE A 72 -3.35 6.41 21.23
C ILE A 72 -3.75 4.97 21.55
N ASP A 73 -3.62 4.59 22.81
CA ASP A 73 -4.18 3.34 23.30
C ASP A 73 -5.69 3.45 23.46
N ARG A 74 -6.43 2.76 22.58
CA ARG A 74 -7.90 2.69 22.64
C ARG A 74 -8.32 1.34 23.20
N ARG A 75 -9.13 1.35 24.25
CA ARG A 75 -9.62 0.13 24.93
C ARG A 75 -10.75 -0.61 24.21
N GLU A 76 -11.28 -0.04 23.13
CA GLU A 76 -12.43 -0.56 22.38
C GLU A 76 -11.97 -1.35 21.13
N GLU A 77 -12.82 -1.42 20.10
CA GLU A 77 -12.47 -2.05 18.82
C GLU A 77 -11.28 -1.37 18.16
N SER A 78 -10.41 -2.20 17.59
CA SER A 78 -9.27 -1.74 16.81
C SER A 78 -9.71 -1.11 15.48
N ALA A 79 -8.89 -0.21 14.92
CA ALA A 79 -9.14 0.36 13.61
C ALA A 79 -9.27 -0.73 12.51
N GLY A 80 -8.49 -1.81 12.62
CA GLY A 80 -8.57 -2.96 11.71
C GLY A 80 -9.91 -3.70 11.78
N GLU A 81 -10.46 -3.91 12.97
CA GLU A 81 -11.79 -4.53 13.14
C GLU A 81 -12.89 -3.66 12.55
N VAL A 82 -12.84 -2.35 12.81
CA VAL A 82 -13.84 -1.40 12.28
C VAL A 82 -13.74 -1.29 10.76
N MET A 83 -12.53 -1.22 10.21
CA MET A 83 -12.31 -1.24 8.76
C MET A 83 -12.88 -2.52 8.12
N SER A 84 -12.60 -3.69 8.70
CA SER A 84 -13.11 -4.97 8.20
C SER A 84 -14.64 -5.03 8.17
N LYS A 85 -15.31 -4.45 9.17
CA LYS A 85 -16.78 -4.30 9.18
C LYS A 85 -17.25 -3.29 8.14
N GLY A 86 -16.58 -2.14 8.02
CA GLY A 86 -16.89 -1.09 7.05
C GLY A 86 -16.81 -1.56 5.60
N LEU A 87 -15.81 -2.41 5.28
CA LEU A 87 -15.59 -2.98 3.96
C LEU A 87 -16.77 -3.82 3.44
N LYS A 88 -17.55 -4.47 4.30
CA LYS A 88 -18.66 -5.35 3.89
C LYS A 88 -19.85 -4.59 3.28
N GLY A 89 -19.92 -3.27 3.47
CA GLY A 89 -21.01 -2.44 2.96
C GLY A 89 -20.53 -1.21 2.20
N ALA A 90 -19.23 -1.10 1.91
CA ALA A 90 -18.67 0.01 1.17
C ALA A 90 -18.67 -0.27 -0.33
N ASP A 91 -19.01 0.75 -1.12
CA ASP A 91 -18.86 0.74 -2.57
C ASP A 91 -17.42 1.14 -2.95
N GLU A 92 -16.84 2.08 -2.19
CA GLU A 92 -15.52 2.65 -2.43
C GLU A 92 -14.71 2.66 -1.12
N MET A 93 -13.40 2.44 -1.24
CA MET A 93 -12.43 2.64 -0.18
C MET A 93 -11.40 3.70 -0.58
N ILE A 94 -11.19 4.70 0.27
CA ILE A 94 -10.14 5.70 0.12
C ILE A 94 -9.18 5.54 1.30
N VAL A 95 -7.89 5.44 1.01
CA VAL A 95 -6.82 5.38 2.00
C VAL A 95 -6.01 6.65 1.89
N GLY A 96 -5.78 7.33 3.02
CA GLY A 96 -5.05 8.60 3.07
C GLY A 96 -3.67 8.47 2.44
N ASP A 97 -2.85 7.58 2.99
CA ASP A 97 -1.53 7.28 2.46
C ASP A 97 -1.23 5.78 2.53
N ALA A 98 -0.26 5.34 1.73
CA ALA A 98 0.14 3.96 1.60
C ALA A 98 1.02 3.50 2.76
N GLU A 99 0.43 3.32 3.95
CA GLU A 99 1.13 2.56 5.00
C GLU A 99 1.40 1.13 4.48
N PRO A 100 2.64 0.63 4.59
CA PRO A 100 3.07 -0.58 3.89
C PRO A 100 2.20 -1.81 4.17
N TYR A 101 1.62 -1.95 5.38
CA TYR A 101 0.85 -3.13 5.73
C TYR A 101 -0.56 -3.15 5.13
N LEU A 102 -1.19 -1.99 4.95
CA LEU A 102 -2.58 -1.91 4.49
C LEU A 102 -2.70 -2.12 2.98
N LEU A 103 -1.72 -1.58 2.25
CA LEU A 103 -1.71 -1.56 0.78
C LEU A 103 -0.70 -2.53 0.17
N GLN A 104 -0.45 -3.66 0.83
CA GLN A 104 0.21 -4.77 0.15
C GLN A 104 -0.63 -5.19 -1.07
N PRO A 105 -0.02 -5.50 -2.23
CA PRO A 105 -0.74 -5.87 -3.44
C PRO A 105 -1.79 -6.98 -3.23
N ASP A 106 -1.48 -7.98 -2.40
CA ASP A 106 -2.39 -9.08 -2.08
C ASP A 106 -3.63 -8.59 -1.28
N HIS A 107 -3.43 -7.67 -0.33
CA HIS A 107 -4.52 -7.06 0.42
C HIS A 107 -5.40 -6.19 -0.50
N VAL A 108 -4.80 -5.39 -1.38
CA VAL A 108 -5.54 -4.59 -2.37
C VAL A 108 -6.39 -5.50 -3.25
N ALA A 109 -5.81 -6.60 -3.75
CA ALA A 109 -6.54 -7.57 -4.55
C ALA A 109 -7.69 -8.24 -3.76
N GLU A 110 -7.51 -8.53 -2.48
CA GLU A 110 -8.57 -9.06 -1.61
C GLU A 110 -9.69 -8.02 -1.38
N TYR A 111 -9.32 -6.78 -1.09
CA TYR A 111 -10.26 -5.70 -0.84
C TYR A 111 -11.11 -5.37 -2.08
N LEU A 112 -10.54 -5.41 -3.29
CA LEU A 112 -11.27 -5.23 -4.55
C LEU A 112 -12.31 -6.33 -4.84
N ARG A 113 -12.28 -7.45 -4.10
CA ARG A 113 -13.37 -8.44 -4.11
C ARG A 113 -14.59 -7.98 -3.31
N LYS A 114 -14.42 -6.99 -2.43
CA LYS A 114 -15.45 -6.47 -1.50
C LYS A 114 -15.97 -5.11 -1.95
N VAL A 115 -15.09 -4.22 -2.37
CA VAL A 115 -15.43 -2.88 -2.90
C VAL A 115 -15.26 -2.81 -4.42
N ASP A 116 -15.84 -1.79 -5.06
CA ASP A 116 -15.70 -1.55 -6.51
C ASP A 116 -14.40 -0.82 -6.84
N GLU A 117 -13.92 0.05 -5.95
CA GLU A 117 -12.66 0.77 -6.14
C GLU A 117 -11.93 1.07 -4.82
N ILE A 118 -10.60 1.15 -4.92
CA ILE A 118 -9.69 1.53 -3.85
C ILE A 118 -8.81 2.66 -4.34
N THR A 119 -8.79 3.78 -3.63
CA THR A 119 -7.95 4.93 -3.96
C THR A 119 -6.94 5.24 -2.88
N ILE A 120 -5.69 5.49 -3.27
CA ILE A 120 -4.63 6.05 -2.43
C ILE A 120 -4.62 7.55 -2.65
N ALA A 121 -5.15 8.32 -1.70
CA ALA A 121 -5.38 9.75 -1.86
C ALA A 121 -4.07 10.52 -2.09
N ALA A 122 -3.05 10.30 -1.26
CA ALA A 122 -1.74 10.96 -1.36
C ALA A 122 -1.07 10.76 -2.72
N LYS A 123 -1.28 9.62 -3.38
CA LYS A 123 -0.67 9.29 -4.69
C LYS A 123 -1.64 9.46 -5.87
N ARG A 124 -2.91 9.82 -5.62
CA ARG A 124 -4.00 9.92 -6.60
C ARG A 124 -4.15 8.70 -7.51
N ILE A 125 -3.93 7.51 -6.95
CA ILE A 125 -4.01 6.24 -7.69
C ILE A 125 -5.25 5.48 -7.30
N THR A 126 -5.99 4.99 -8.29
CA THR A 126 -7.20 4.20 -8.08
C THR A 126 -7.05 2.84 -8.73
N PHE A 127 -7.33 1.81 -7.95
CA PHE A 127 -7.51 0.45 -8.44
C PHE A 127 -9.00 0.16 -8.51
N THR A 128 -9.44 -0.43 -9.61
CA THR A 128 -10.84 -0.81 -9.82
C THR A 128 -11.00 -2.32 -9.77
N ARG A 129 -12.19 -2.78 -9.40
CA ARG A 129 -12.54 -4.19 -9.39
C ARG A 129 -12.27 -4.81 -10.77
N GLY A 130 -11.57 -5.95 -10.74
CA GLY A 130 -11.11 -6.63 -11.96
C GLY A 130 -9.68 -6.29 -12.38
N ALA A 131 -8.99 -5.37 -11.69
CA ALA A 131 -7.55 -5.17 -11.87
C ALA A 131 -6.79 -6.49 -11.62
N SER A 132 -5.88 -6.84 -12.53
CA SER A 132 -5.04 -8.03 -12.36
C SER A 132 -4.05 -7.80 -11.22
N ILE A 133 -3.76 -8.87 -10.48
CA ILE A 133 -2.77 -8.84 -9.40
C ILE A 133 -1.40 -8.34 -9.89
N GLU A 134 -0.99 -8.74 -11.10
CA GLU A 134 0.23 -8.25 -11.75
C GLU A 134 0.22 -6.73 -11.92
N HIS A 135 -0.91 -6.16 -12.38
CA HIS A 135 -1.04 -4.71 -12.55
C HIS A 135 -0.96 -3.98 -11.21
N ILE A 136 -1.60 -4.53 -10.17
CA ILE A 136 -1.54 -3.99 -8.81
C ILE A 136 -0.07 -3.97 -8.32
N HIS A 137 0.64 -5.10 -8.42
CA HIS A 137 2.06 -5.19 -8.06
C HIS A 137 2.91 -4.16 -8.79
N ARG A 138 2.71 -4.02 -10.11
CA ARG A 138 3.49 -3.09 -10.94
C ARG A 138 3.28 -1.64 -10.53
N ILE A 139 2.04 -1.22 -10.30
CA ILE A 139 1.73 0.16 -9.88
C ILE A 139 2.27 0.40 -8.46
N MET A 140 2.03 -0.52 -7.52
CA MET A 140 2.51 -0.40 -6.14
C MET A 140 4.04 -0.26 -6.07
N ALA A 141 4.77 -1.03 -6.88
CA ALA A 141 6.24 -0.91 -6.98
C ALA A 141 6.70 0.44 -7.58
N ALA A 142 5.90 1.04 -8.47
CA ALA A 142 6.23 2.32 -9.07
C ALA A 142 6.06 3.50 -8.09
N ILE A 143 5.14 3.40 -7.13
CA ILE A 143 4.82 4.48 -6.19
C ILE A 143 5.43 4.34 -4.81
N LYS A 144 6.09 3.20 -4.55
CA LYS A 144 6.85 2.96 -3.33
C LYS A 144 7.91 4.06 -3.18
N GLU A 145 7.95 4.68 -2.01
CA GLU A 145 8.96 5.68 -1.71
C GLU A 145 10.34 5.04 -1.67
N ARG A 146 11.30 5.70 -2.30
CA ARG A 146 12.65 5.20 -2.51
C ARG A 146 13.61 6.06 -1.71
N LYS A 147 14.38 5.42 -0.85
CA LYS A 147 15.56 6.04 -0.25
C LYS A 147 16.74 5.82 -1.19
N THR A 148 17.62 6.80 -1.29
CA THR A 148 18.83 6.69 -2.10
C THR A 148 20.08 6.93 -1.25
N THR A 149 21.20 6.35 -1.66
CA THR A 149 22.53 6.68 -1.13
C THR A 149 22.95 8.07 -1.61
N HIS A 150 24.13 8.52 -1.18
CA HIS A 150 24.75 9.74 -1.71
C HIS A 150 24.97 9.68 -3.24
N ASP A 151 25.21 8.49 -3.78
CA ASP A 151 25.48 8.26 -5.20
C ASP A 151 24.20 7.93 -5.99
N ASP A 152 23.03 8.30 -5.44
CA ASP A 152 21.69 8.08 -6.00
C ASP A 152 21.29 6.61 -6.20
N ASP A 153 22.00 5.65 -5.59
CA ASP A 153 21.61 4.25 -5.63
C ASP A 153 20.41 3.98 -4.70
N GLU A 154 19.41 3.28 -5.22
CA GLU A 154 18.21 2.97 -4.45
C GLU A 154 18.50 1.94 -3.33
N ILE A 155 18.25 2.35 -2.09
CA ILE A 155 18.37 1.54 -0.89
C ILE A 155 17.14 0.64 -0.76
N LEU A 156 17.39 -0.67 -0.77
CA LEU A 156 16.39 -1.71 -0.56
C LEU A 156 16.23 -2.06 0.93
N VAL A 157 17.34 -2.03 1.68
CA VAL A 157 17.36 -2.31 3.14
C VAL A 157 18.36 -1.39 3.82
N ASP A 158 17.89 -0.63 4.81
CA ASP A 158 18.70 0.37 5.53
C ASP A 158 19.87 -0.24 6.34
N SER A 159 19.77 -1.50 6.76
CA SER A 159 20.85 -2.22 7.44
C SER A 159 20.88 -3.69 7.06
N TRP A 160 21.91 -4.09 6.32
CA TRP A 160 22.13 -5.47 5.89
C TRP A 160 23.09 -6.20 6.85
N SER A 161 22.51 -7.00 7.74
CA SER A 161 23.25 -7.86 8.67
C SER A 161 23.59 -9.24 8.10
N GLY A 162 23.18 -9.51 6.86
CA GLY A 162 23.42 -10.79 6.19
C GLY A 162 24.86 -10.95 5.69
N GLY A 163 25.19 -12.17 5.27
CA GLY A 163 26.42 -12.43 4.52
C GLY A 163 26.33 -11.93 3.08
N ARG A 164 26.65 -12.80 2.12
CA ARG A 164 26.61 -12.48 0.68
C ARG A 164 25.25 -11.83 0.29
N PRO A 165 25.27 -10.68 -0.43
CA PRO A 165 24.03 -10.03 -0.84
C PRO A 165 23.21 -10.93 -1.78
N PRO A 166 21.88 -10.70 -1.85
CA PRO A 166 21.02 -11.31 -2.87
C PRO A 166 21.51 -11.03 -4.30
N ILE A 167 21.03 -11.83 -5.25
CA ILE A 167 21.29 -11.59 -6.67
C ILE A 167 20.87 -10.18 -7.05
N ALA A 168 21.60 -9.53 -7.95
CA ALA A 168 21.29 -8.17 -8.41
C ALA A 168 21.27 -7.10 -7.31
N CYS A 169 21.86 -7.39 -6.15
CA CYS A 169 22.04 -6.44 -5.07
C CYS A 169 23.51 -6.39 -4.68
N ARG A 170 23.94 -5.23 -4.17
CA ARG A 170 25.26 -5.04 -3.57
C ARG A 170 25.11 -4.41 -2.18
N VAL A 171 26.15 -4.50 -1.38
CA VAL A 171 26.21 -3.84 -0.07
C VAL A 171 27.08 -2.60 -0.20
N GLU A 172 26.56 -1.46 0.25
CA GLU A 172 27.24 -0.17 0.26
C GLU A 172 27.01 0.48 1.61
N ASP A 173 28.08 0.80 2.34
CA ASP A 173 28.02 1.35 3.70
C ASP A 173 27.10 0.60 4.67
N GLY A 174 27.06 -0.73 4.54
CA GLY A 174 26.21 -1.61 5.35
C GLY A 174 24.73 -1.61 4.96
N GLN A 175 24.34 -0.90 3.89
CA GLN A 175 23.01 -0.88 3.30
C GLN A 175 22.94 -1.84 2.12
N LEU A 176 21.77 -2.42 1.87
CA LEU A 176 21.55 -3.22 0.66
C LEU A 176 20.98 -2.31 -0.42
N VAL A 177 21.70 -2.18 -1.54
CA VAL A 177 21.31 -1.34 -2.68
C VAL A 177 21.15 -2.17 -3.95
N LYS A 178 20.50 -1.59 -4.96
CA LYS A 178 20.37 -2.21 -6.29
C LYS A 178 21.73 -2.31 -6.98
N ASP A 179 21.96 -3.41 -7.67
CA ASP A 179 23.07 -3.55 -8.62
C ASP A 179 22.61 -3.12 -10.03
N GLY A 180 23.55 -2.91 -10.95
CA GLY A 180 23.25 -2.37 -12.29
C GLY A 180 22.30 -3.24 -13.13
N ASN A 181 22.22 -4.55 -12.85
CA ASN A 181 21.33 -5.49 -13.53
C ASN A 181 20.04 -5.81 -12.74
N TYR A 182 19.74 -5.04 -11.68
CA TYR A 182 18.59 -5.28 -10.81
C TYR A 182 17.26 -5.30 -11.59
N HIS A 183 17.05 -4.34 -12.50
CA HIS A 183 15.81 -4.23 -13.24
C HIS A 183 15.58 -5.41 -14.20
N ASP A 184 16.61 -5.84 -14.93
CA ASP A 184 16.55 -6.98 -15.85
C ASP A 184 16.26 -8.30 -15.12
N ILE A 185 16.91 -8.48 -13.97
CA ILE A 185 16.70 -9.65 -13.12
C ILE A 185 15.29 -9.62 -12.53
N ARG A 186 14.83 -8.47 -12.04
CA ARG A 186 13.46 -8.29 -11.54
C ARG A 186 12.44 -8.63 -12.62
N GLU A 187 12.59 -8.13 -13.83
CA GLU A 187 11.68 -8.46 -14.93
C GLU A 187 11.68 -9.97 -15.22
N THR A 188 12.86 -10.59 -15.26
CA THR A 188 12.95 -12.04 -15.46
C THR A 188 12.24 -12.82 -14.36
N LEU A 189 12.35 -12.38 -13.09
CA LEU A 189 11.63 -12.98 -11.95
C LEU A 189 10.11 -12.77 -12.05
N HIS A 190 9.66 -11.58 -12.47
CA HIS A 190 8.24 -11.33 -12.73
C HIS A 190 7.67 -12.31 -13.76
N ARG A 191 8.39 -12.57 -14.86
CA ARG A 191 7.96 -13.54 -15.87
C ARG A 191 7.91 -14.99 -15.38
N VAL A 192 8.65 -15.32 -14.32
CA VAL A 192 8.54 -16.65 -13.67
C VAL A 192 7.28 -16.75 -12.82
N VAL A 193 6.86 -15.64 -12.23
CA VAL A 193 5.76 -15.59 -11.26
C VAL A 193 4.41 -15.39 -11.94
N PHE A 194 4.35 -14.50 -12.94
CA PHE A 194 3.12 -14.10 -13.61
C PHE A 194 2.95 -14.72 -15.00
N ASP A 195 4.05 -15.08 -15.66
CA ASP A 195 4.02 -15.75 -16.96
C ASP A 195 4.46 -17.22 -16.85
N ASN A 196 4.55 -17.90 -17.99
CA ASN A 196 4.97 -19.29 -18.11
C ASN A 196 6.50 -19.46 -18.23
N LEU A 197 7.32 -18.57 -17.67
CA LEU A 197 8.78 -18.73 -17.71
C LEU A 197 9.24 -19.72 -16.63
N SER A 198 9.87 -20.83 -17.03
CA SER A 198 10.34 -21.81 -16.04
C SER A 198 11.48 -21.25 -15.17
N LYS A 199 11.53 -21.65 -13.89
CA LYS A 199 12.63 -21.33 -12.95
C LYS A 199 14.02 -21.74 -13.50
N SER A 200 14.08 -22.83 -14.28
CA SER A 200 15.32 -23.30 -14.91
C SER A 200 15.79 -22.37 -16.03
N GLU A 201 14.85 -21.89 -16.85
CA GLU A 201 15.16 -20.96 -17.93
C GLU A 201 15.58 -19.60 -17.38
N ALA A 202 14.86 -19.07 -16.39
CA ALA A 202 15.25 -17.85 -15.70
C ALA A 202 16.66 -17.95 -15.08
N ALA A 203 16.98 -19.07 -14.42
CA ALA A 203 18.29 -19.30 -13.85
C ALA A 203 19.41 -19.24 -14.89
N ARG A 204 19.19 -19.79 -16.10
CA ARG A 204 20.14 -19.68 -17.22
C ARG A 204 20.33 -18.23 -17.67
N ARG A 205 19.24 -17.47 -17.83
CA ARG A 205 19.30 -16.06 -18.24
C ARG A 205 20.02 -15.16 -17.24
N ILE A 206 19.75 -15.40 -15.95
CA ILE A 206 20.35 -14.63 -14.84
C ILE A 206 21.80 -15.06 -14.58
N GLY A 207 22.20 -16.27 -15.02
CA GLY A 207 23.51 -16.83 -14.70
C GLY A 207 23.62 -17.31 -13.24
N CYS A 208 22.53 -17.84 -12.67
CA CYS A 208 22.50 -18.36 -11.30
C CYS A 208 21.94 -19.79 -11.23
N THR A 209 21.82 -20.34 -10.02
CA THR A 209 21.21 -21.66 -9.83
C THR A 209 19.68 -21.55 -9.82
N ARG A 210 18.98 -22.61 -10.27
CA ARG A 210 17.51 -22.72 -10.13
C ARG A 210 17.05 -22.52 -8.68
N LYS A 211 17.84 -23.00 -7.71
CA LYS A 211 17.58 -22.83 -6.28
C LYS A 211 17.64 -21.36 -5.86
N THR A 212 18.56 -20.59 -6.43
CA THR A 212 18.65 -19.14 -6.20
C THR A 212 17.38 -18.43 -6.65
N VAL A 213 16.89 -18.72 -7.86
CA VAL A 213 15.61 -18.18 -8.36
C VAL A 213 14.45 -18.55 -7.42
N GLY A 214 14.35 -19.83 -7.02
CA GLY A 214 13.31 -20.29 -6.09
C GLY A 214 13.39 -19.61 -4.71
N ASN A 215 14.59 -19.45 -4.15
CA ASN A 215 14.78 -18.75 -2.89
C ASN A 215 14.42 -17.27 -2.99
N THR A 216 14.76 -16.62 -4.10
CA THR A 216 14.41 -15.21 -4.32
C THR A 216 12.90 -15.03 -4.32
N ILE A 217 12.20 -15.81 -5.14
CA ILE A 217 10.74 -15.73 -5.29
C ILE A 217 10.00 -16.12 -4.01
N ASN A 218 10.51 -17.07 -3.21
CA ASN A 218 9.75 -17.57 -2.06
C ASN A 218 10.13 -16.87 -0.73
N ARG A 219 11.38 -16.41 -0.60
CA ARG A 219 11.94 -15.90 0.69
C ARG A 219 12.41 -14.46 0.64
N ARG A 220 12.54 -13.87 -0.55
CA ARG A 220 13.05 -12.51 -0.74
C ARG A 220 12.19 -11.74 -1.75
N HIS A 221 10.92 -12.11 -1.85
CA HIS A 221 9.97 -11.58 -2.83
C HIS A 221 9.78 -10.07 -2.68
N GLU A 222 9.78 -9.59 -1.44
CA GLU A 222 9.72 -8.16 -1.08
C GLU A 222 10.86 -7.34 -1.67
N LEU A 223 12.06 -7.93 -1.83
CA LEU A 223 13.22 -7.23 -2.41
C LEU A 223 13.07 -6.99 -3.91
N PHE A 224 12.11 -7.65 -4.57
CA PHE A 224 11.89 -7.54 -6.02
C PHE A 224 10.45 -7.13 -6.35
N ASP A 225 9.65 -6.76 -5.35
CA ASP A 225 8.24 -6.38 -5.45
C ASP A 225 7.37 -7.41 -6.21
N ILE A 226 7.65 -8.69 -6.01
CA ILE A 226 6.89 -9.84 -6.54
C ILE A 226 6.06 -10.50 -5.42
N PRO A 227 4.93 -11.16 -5.73
CA PRO A 227 4.14 -11.86 -4.75
C PRO A 227 4.88 -13.08 -4.20
N GLN A 228 4.59 -13.41 -2.95
CA GLN A 228 5.04 -14.67 -2.37
C GLN A 228 4.38 -15.84 -3.10
N GLN A 229 5.16 -16.85 -3.48
CA GLN A 229 4.71 -18.10 -4.11
C GLN A 229 4.68 -19.26 -3.12
#